data_AF-A0A6V7LFL9-F1
#
_entry.id   AF-A0A6V7LFL9-F1
#
_cell.length_a   1.000
_cell.length_b   1.000
_cell.length_c   1.000
_cell.angle_alpha   90.00
_cell.angle_beta   90.00
_cell.angle_gamma   90.00
#
_symmetry.space_group_name_H-M   'P 1'
#
loop_
_entity.id
_entity.type
_entity.pdbx_description
1 polymer ?
#
loop_
_entity_poly.entity_id
_entity_poly.type
_entity_poly.pdbx_seq_one_letter_code
_entity_poly.pdbx_strand_id
1 'polypeptide(L)'
;MELCASLNILGVFPMGGKSHYVVTGRLMKELAARGHQVDVINAFPQKQSIPNFRDIIVRDSKTDMIANSVTYNLTQKFSAISLKYLAKMAGTDTCMLLEHPVLQDILKHKKGAYDVIVVE
;
A
#
# COMPACT_ATOMS: atom_id res chain seq x y z
N MET A 1 -0.26 -8.26 34.60
CA MET A 1 0.27 -8.41 33.22
C MET A 1 -0.65 -7.60 32.33
N GLU A 2 -0.28 -6.37 31.96
CA GLU A 2 -0.94 -5.70 30.84
C GLU A 2 -0.57 -6.47 29.58
N LEU A 3 -1.52 -7.24 29.05
CA LEU A 3 -1.45 -7.71 27.67
C LEU A 3 -1.35 -6.46 26.79
N CYS A 4 -0.30 -6.32 25.99
CA CYS A 4 -0.20 -5.27 24.98
C CYS A 4 -1.53 -5.21 24.21
N ALA A 5 -2.22 -4.07 24.25
CA ALA A 5 -3.50 -3.94 23.57
C ALA A 5 -3.32 -4.16 22.06
N SER A 6 -4.14 -5.04 21.48
CA SER A 6 -4.20 -5.23 20.03
C SER A 6 -4.75 -3.95 19.38
N LEU A 7 -3.88 -3.20 18.72
CA LEU A 7 -4.25 -2.07 17.87
C LEU A 7 -4.88 -2.52 16.54
N ASN A 8 -5.82 -1.72 16.04
CA ASN A 8 -6.29 -1.75 14.66
C ASN A 8 -5.44 -0.78 13.83
N ILE A 9 -4.66 -1.31 12.89
CA ILE A 9 -3.66 -0.57 12.12
C ILE A 9 -4.06 -0.58 10.64
N LEU A 10 -4.02 0.61 10.02
CA LEU A 10 -4.16 0.75 8.57
C LEU A 10 -2.81 1.11 7.93
N GLY A 11 -2.35 0.29 6.99
CA GLY A 11 -1.25 0.61 6.09
C GLY A 11 -1.77 1.15 4.76
N VAL A 12 -1.25 2.29 4.32
CA VAL A 12 -1.63 2.95 3.07
C VAL A 12 -0.42 2.99 2.14
N PHE A 13 -0.31 1.96 1.28
CA PHE A 13 0.81 1.79 0.34
C PHE A 13 0.33 1.51 -1.09
N PRO A 14 -0.47 2.40 -1.69
CA PRO A 14 -1.13 2.18 -2.97
C PRO A 14 -0.17 2.19 -4.18
N MET A 15 1.09 2.63 -4.04
CA MET A 15 2.00 2.76 -5.17
C MET A 15 2.34 1.39 -5.79
N GLY A 16 2.30 1.32 -7.14
CA GLY A 16 2.61 0.12 -7.93
C GLY A 16 4.09 -0.31 -7.96
N GLY A 17 4.92 0.18 -7.03
CA GLY A 17 6.35 -0.14 -6.94
C GLY A 17 6.63 -1.30 -6.00
N LYS A 18 7.03 -2.47 -6.53
CA LYS A 18 7.26 -3.66 -5.68
C LYS A 18 8.36 -3.45 -4.64
N SER A 19 9.39 -2.65 -4.97
CA SER A 19 10.49 -2.31 -4.07
C SER A 19 10.01 -1.61 -2.79
N HIS A 20 9.07 -0.67 -2.91
CA HIS A 20 8.48 0.02 -1.76
C HIS A 20 7.65 -0.93 -0.92
N TYR A 21 6.79 -1.73 -1.56
CA TYR A 21 5.94 -2.67 -0.85
C TYR A 21 6.72 -3.79 -0.13
N VAL A 22 7.89 -4.20 -0.62
CA VAL A 22 8.71 -5.19 0.08
C VAL A 22 9.10 -4.71 1.49
N VAL A 23 9.39 -3.42 1.64
CA VAL A 23 9.74 -2.82 2.92
C VAL A 23 8.50 -2.65 3.80
N THR A 24 7.49 -1.94 3.30
CA THR A 24 6.29 -1.62 4.09
C THR A 24 5.47 -2.87 4.39
N GLY A 25 5.30 -3.76 3.41
CA GLY A 25 4.63 -5.04 3.59
C GLY A 25 5.32 -5.94 4.61
N ARG A 26 6.65 -5.89 4.76
CA ARG A 26 7.34 -6.62 5.84
C ARG A 26 6.97 -6.05 7.20
N LEU A 27 7.02 -4.73 7.37
CA LEU A 27 6.62 -4.07 8.62
C LEU A 27 5.18 -4.45 9.02
N MET A 28 4.23 -4.34 8.10
CA MET A 28 2.83 -4.63 8.39
C MET A 28 2.60 -6.11 8.78
N LYS A 29 3.31 -7.04 8.14
CA LYS A 29 3.26 -8.47 8.51
C LYS A 29 3.84 -8.73 9.89
N GLU A 30 4.92 -8.06 10.25
CA GLU A 30 5.52 -8.16 11.57
C GLU A 30 4.62 -7.59 12.68
N LEU A 31 3.83 -6.56 12.37
CA LEU A 31 2.80 -6.03 13.28
C LEU A 31 1.64 -7.03 13.44
N ALA A 32 1.15 -7.62 12.36
CA ALA A 32 0.11 -8.66 12.43
C ALA A 32 0.58 -9.88 13.25
N ALA A 33 1.83 -10.32 13.05
CA ALA A 33 2.45 -11.43 13.80
C ALA A 33 2.58 -11.15 15.31
N ARG A 34 2.61 -9.87 15.72
CA ARG A 34 2.63 -9.43 17.13
C ARG A 34 1.24 -9.33 17.75
N GLY A 35 0.19 -9.69 17.01
CA GLY A 35 -1.19 -9.75 17.50
C GLY A 35 -2.02 -8.50 17.20
N HIS A 36 -1.52 -7.57 16.38
CA HIS A 36 -2.31 -6.43 15.90
C HIS A 36 -3.23 -6.83 14.75
N GLN A 37 -4.38 -6.17 14.64
CA GLN A 37 -5.27 -6.27 13.48
C GLN A 37 -4.78 -5.31 12.40
N VAL A 38 -4.41 -5.81 11.23
CA VAL A 38 -3.74 -5.01 10.21
C VAL A 38 -4.49 -5.09 8.88
N ASP A 39 -4.99 -3.95 8.43
CA ASP A 39 -5.49 -3.75 7.07
C ASP A 39 -4.40 -3.06 6.23
N VAL A 40 -4.15 -3.52 5.01
CA VAL A 40 -3.13 -2.93 4.13
C VAL A 40 -3.66 -2.64 2.75
N ILE A 41 -3.80 -1.36 2.42
CA ILE A 41 -4.04 -0.89 1.06
C ILE A 41 -2.75 -1.05 0.26
N ASN A 42 -2.77 -1.88 -0.79
CA ASN A 42 -1.61 -2.09 -1.66
C ASN A 42 -1.96 -2.71 -3.02
N ALA A 43 -0.99 -2.77 -3.93
CA ALA A 43 -1.17 -3.37 -5.26
C ALA A 43 -0.69 -4.85 -5.36
N PHE A 44 -0.19 -5.43 -4.26
CA PHE A 44 0.58 -6.68 -4.23
C PHE A 44 0.06 -7.68 -3.19
N PRO A 45 -1.01 -8.42 -3.48
CA PRO A 45 -1.62 -9.35 -2.53
C PRO A 45 -0.65 -10.41 -2.02
N GLN A 46 -0.84 -10.84 -0.77
CA GLN A 46 -0.15 -11.99 -0.22
C GLN A 46 -0.52 -13.25 -1.03
N LYS A 47 0.46 -14.14 -1.19
CA LYS A 47 0.26 -15.44 -1.83
C LYS A 47 -0.46 -16.45 -0.93
N GLN A 48 -0.40 -16.23 0.38
CA GLN A 48 -0.98 -17.09 1.41
C GLN A 48 -1.68 -16.18 2.43
N SER A 49 -2.76 -16.69 3.04
CA SER A 49 -3.44 -15.99 4.11
C SER A 49 -2.50 -15.86 5.32
N ILE A 50 -2.50 -14.67 5.94
CA ILE A 50 -1.74 -14.38 7.15
C ILE A 50 -2.74 -14.00 8.24
N PRO A 51 -2.69 -14.62 9.43
CA PRO A 51 -3.56 -14.24 10.54
C PRO A 51 -3.48 -12.75 10.84
N ASN A 52 -4.62 -12.13 11.13
CA ASN A 52 -4.74 -10.72 11.51
C ASN A 52 -4.24 -9.73 10.43
N PHE A 53 -4.09 -10.18 9.19
CA PHE A 53 -3.62 -9.34 8.08
C PHE A 53 -4.60 -9.44 6.92
N ARG A 54 -5.13 -8.29 6.49
CA ARG A 54 -6.04 -8.19 5.36
C ARG A 54 -5.46 -7.28 4.28
N ASP A 55 -5.28 -7.84 3.09
CA ASP A 55 -4.97 -7.05 1.91
C ASP A 55 -6.23 -6.34 1.38
N ILE A 56 -6.08 -5.05 1.11
CA ILE A 56 -7.05 -4.22 0.43
C ILE A 56 -6.44 -3.81 -0.91
N ILE A 57 -6.76 -4.56 -1.97
CA ILE A 57 -6.09 -4.38 -3.24
C ILE A 57 -6.65 -3.18 -4.00
N VAL A 58 -5.79 -2.20 -4.26
CA VAL A 58 -6.10 -0.99 -5.02
C VAL A 58 -5.13 -0.86 -6.17
N ARG A 59 -5.66 -0.97 -7.38
CA ARG A 59 -4.94 -0.78 -8.65
C ARG A 59 -5.96 -0.47 -9.72
N ASP A 60 -5.62 0.43 -10.63
CA ASP A 60 -6.41 0.72 -11.83
C ASP A 60 -5.62 0.33 -13.10
N SER A 61 -6.21 0.54 -14.27
CA SER A 61 -5.55 0.26 -15.56
C SER A 61 -4.41 1.23 -15.89
N LYS A 62 -4.28 2.33 -15.14
CA LYS A 62 -3.26 3.37 -15.32
C LYS A 62 -2.09 3.23 -14.35
N THR A 63 -2.22 2.35 -13.35
CA THR A 63 -1.21 2.10 -12.34
C THR A 63 -0.04 1.35 -12.99
N ASP A 64 1.10 2.02 -13.12
CA ASP A 64 2.34 1.39 -13.57
C ASP A 64 2.80 0.36 -12.53
N MET A 65 2.68 -0.93 -12.87
CA MET A 65 3.13 -2.03 -12.03
C MET A 65 4.61 -2.31 -12.27
N ILE A 66 5.46 -1.78 -11.41
CA ILE A 66 6.91 -1.95 -11.46
C ILE A 66 7.29 -3.15 -10.57
N ALA A 67 7.24 -4.35 -11.14
CA ALA A 67 7.43 -5.59 -10.40
C ALA A 67 8.25 -6.63 -11.18
N ASN A 68 9.54 -6.80 -10.82
CA ASN A 68 10.51 -7.83 -11.29
C ASN A 68 10.65 -8.06 -12.81
N SER A 69 9.85 -7.39 -13.63
CA SER A 69 9.81 -7.41 -15.08
C SER A 69 9.44 -6.00 -15.52
N VAL A 70 10.41 -5.26 -16.03
CA VAL A 70 10.22 -3.90 -16.54
C VAL A 70 10.40 -3.93 -18.06
N THR A 71 9.60 -3.16 -18.78
CA THR A 71 9.77 -3.02 -20.23
C THR A 71 10.95 -2.10 -20.54
N TYR A 72 11.51 -2.22 -21.75
CA TYR A 72 12.57 -1.31 -22.21
C TYR A 72 12.12 0.15 -22.14
N ASN A 73 10.89 0.46 -22.57
CA ASN A 73 10.33 1.80 -22.51
C ASN A 73 10.24 2.34 -21.08
N LEU A 74 9.84 1.50 -20.12
CA LEU A 74 9.80 1.87 -18.71
C LEU A 74 11.21 2.11 -18.18
N THR A 75 12.16 1.25 -18.54
CA THR A 75 13.58 1.37 -18.15
C THR A 75 14.19 2.68 -18.67
N GLN A 76 13.90 3.06 -19.92
CA GLN A 76 14.35 4.34 -20.46
C GLN A 76 13.80 5.53 -19.65
N LYS A 77 12.52 5.52 -19.28
CA LYS A 77 11.93 6.57 -18.41
C LYS A 77 12.62 6.66 -17.05
N PHE A 78 13.01 5.54 -16.46
CA PHE A 78 13.76 5.51 -15.20
C PHE A 78 15.22 5.97 -15.35
N SER A 79 15.88 5.63 -16.45
CA SER A 79 17.26 6.08 -16.72
C SER A 79 17.37 7.60 -16.90
N ALA A 80 16.29 8.23 -17.35
CA ALA A 80 16.14 9.68 -17.47
C ALA A 80 15.08 10.20 -16.48
N ILE A 81 15.04 9.65 -15.26
CA ILE A 81 14.04 10.04 -14.27
C ILE A 81 14.12 11.54 -13.99
N SER A 82 13.11 12.26 -14.44
CA SER A 82 12.96 13.68 -14.15
C SER A 82 12.13 13.86 -12.89
N LEU A 83 12.36 14.96 -12.17
CA LEU A 83 11.52 15.33 -11.03
C LEU A 83 10.04 15.38 -11.41
N LYS A 84 9.72 15.82 -12.64
CA LYS A 84 8.36 15.81 -13.17
C LYS A 84 7.77 14.40 -13.27
N TYR A 85 8.54 13.44 -13.78
CA TYR A 85 8.09 12.05 -13.88
C TYR A 85 7.91 11.42 -12.49
N LEU A 86 8.86 11.65 -11.57
CA LEU A 86 8.75 11.19 -10.19
C LEU A 86 7.52 11.77 -9.49
N ALA A 87 7.31 13.10 -9.57
CA ALA A 87 6.16 13.76 -8.97
C ALA A 87 4.83 13.27 -9.54
N LYS A 88 4.78 12.97 -10.85
CA LYS A 88 3.60 12.37 -11.47
C LYS A 88 3.37 10.95 -10.96
N MET A 89 4.38 10.08 -11.00
CA MET A 89 4.26 8.67 -10.62
C MET A 89 3.94 8.50 -9.13
N ALA A 90 4.74 9.11 -8.25
CA ALA A 90 4.59 8.93 -6.80
C ALA A 90 3.51 9.85 -6.20
N GLY A 91 3.21 10.97 -6.86
CA GLY A 91 2.23 11.95 -6.39
C GLY A 91 0.89 11.81 -7.10
N THR A 92 0.76 12.40 -8.30
CA THR A 92 -0.54 12.53 -8.97
C THR A 92 -1.18 11.19 -9.31
N ASP A 93 -0.44 10.26 -9.92
CA ASP A 93 -0.97 8.96 -10.33
C ASP A 93 -1.39 8.12 -9.13
N THR A 94 -0.58 8.10 -8.07
CA THR A 94 -0.94 7.48 -6.78
C THR A 94 -2.16 8.15 -6.15
N CYS A 95 -2.25 9.48 -6.19
CA CYS A 95 -3.37 10.24 -5.62
C CYS A 95 -4.71 9.91 -6.31
N MET A 96 -4.70 9.67 -7.62
CA MET A 96 -5.91 9.27 -8.35
C MET A 96 -6.53 7.97 -7.82
N LEU A 97 -5.74 7.10 -7.18
CA LEU A 97 -6.26 5.87 -6.56
C LEU A 97 -7.22 6.14 -5.42
N LEU A 98 -7.18 7.33 -4.79
CA LEU A 98 -8.15 7.73 -3.77
C LEU A 98 -9.60 7.71 -4.28
N GLU A 99 -9.81 7.89 -5.59
CA GLU A 99 -11.13 7.80 -6.22
C GLU A 99 -11.64 6.35 -6.34
N HIS A 100 -10.79 5.35 -6.10
CA HIS A 100 -11.17 3.94 -6.19
C HIS A 100 -12.31 3.62 -5.21
N PRO A 101 -13.36 2.88 -5.62
CA PRO A 101 -14.54 2.63 -4.78
C PRO A 101 -14.21 2.06 -3.40
N VAL A 102 -13.22 1.15 -3.35
CA VAL A 102 -12.76 0.55 -2.08
C VAL A 102 -12.16 1.60 -1.14
N LEU A 103 -11.41 2.58 -1.66
CA LEU A 103 -10.88 3.67 -0.83
C LEU A 103 -11.98 4.65 -0.44
N GLN A 104 -12.92 4.95 -1.33
CA GLN A 104 -14.10 5.76 -1.00
C GLN A 104 -14.92 5.12 0.13
N ASP A 105 -15.06 3.80 0.15
CA ASP A 105 -15.75 3.10 1.24
C ASP A 105 -14.97 3.21 2.55
N ILE A 106 -13.65 3.05 2.54
CA ILE A 106 -12.78 3.24 3.72
C ILE A 106 -12.87 4.68 4.24
N LEU A 107 -12.82 5.68 3.37
CA LEU A 107 -12.90 7.10 3.74
C LEU A 107 -14.25 7.47 4.38
N LYS A 108 -15.32 6.73 4.07
CA LYS A 108 -16.65 6.91 4.67
C LYS A 108 -16.80 6.23 6.04
N HIS A 109 -15.82 5.43 6.48
CA HIS A 109 -15.90 4.80 7.79
C HIS A 109 -15.92 5.85 8.92
N LYS A 110 -16.51 5.46 10.06
CA LYS A 110 -16.56 6.32 11.24
C LYS A 110 -15.15 6.64 11.74
N LYS A 111 -14.96 7.88 12.21
CA LYS A 111 -13.75 8.27 12.94
C LYS A 111 -13.50 7.30 14.10
N GLY A 112 -12.25 6.88 14.28
CA GLY A 112 -11.85 5.92 15.33
C GLY A 112 -11.85 4.44 14.91
N ALA A 113 -11.97 4.14 13.61
CA ALA A 113 -11.87 2.76 13.11
C ALA A 113 -10.43 2.17 13.21
N TYR A 114 -9.41 3.03 13.18
CA TYR A 114 -8.01 2.65 13.30
C TYR A 114 -7.33 3.49 14.38
N ASP A 115 -6.47 2.86 15.15
CA ASP A 115 -5.66 3.49 16.19
C ASP A 115 -4.40 4.13 15.58
N VAL A 116 -3.86 3.51 14.52
CA VAL A 116 -2.63 3.94 13.84
C VAL A 116 -2.82 3.84 12.32
N ILE A 117 -2.35 4.88 11.62
CA ILE A 117 -2.26 4.89 10.15
C ILE A 117 -0.80 5.08 9.76
N VAL A 118 -0.28 4.19 8.92
CA VAL A 118 1.08 4.25 8.36
C VAL A 118 0.96 4.51 6.86
N VAL A 119 1.68 5.51 6.35
CA VAL A 119 1.58 5.97 4.95
C VAL A 119 2.99 6.02 4.34
N GLU A 120 3.11 5.69 3.05
CA GLU A 120 4.33 5.92 2.25
C GLU A 120 4.44 7.33 1.65
#